data_AF-A0A8T4KSK2-F1
#
_entry.id   AF-A0A8T4KSK2-F1
#
_cell.length_a   1.000
_cell.length_b   1.000
_cell.length_c   1.000
_cell.angle_alpha   90.00
_cell.angle_beta   90.00
_cell.angle_gamma   90.00
#
_symmetry.space_group_name_H-M   'P 1'
#
loop_
_entity.id
_entity.type
_entity.pdbx_description
1 polymer ?
#
loop_
_entity_poly.entity_id
_entity_poly.type
_entity_poly.pdbx_seq_one_letter_code
_entity_poly.pdbx_strand_id
1 'polypeptide(L)'
;MERKTIILFSVIGALIGYISALINNPPISALLAIIIVVVLYIGIKSIMKIKQDWKWWIGNGIFTYFVVWFVVWTIFYNLRLFG
;
A
#
# COMPACT_ATOMS: atom_id res chain seq x y z
N MET A 1 -14.38 12.44 3.52
CA MET A 1 -12.97 12.07 3.83
C MET A 1 -12.61 10.70 3.29
N GLU A 2 -13.50 9.72 3.43
CA GLU A 2 -13.29 8.32 3.02
C GLU A 2 -12.74 8.14 1.60
N ARG A 3 -13.36 8.76 0.58
CA ARG A 3 -12.88 8.68 -0.81
C ARG A 3 -11.45 9.20 -1.01
N LYS A 4 -11.07 10.28 -0.30
CA LYS A 4 -9.71 10.84 -0.40
C LYS A 4 -8.68 9.89 0.21
N THR A 5 -9.02 9.25 1.32
CA THR A 5 -8.17 8.25 1.98
C THR A 5 -8.00 7.00 1.11
N ILE A 6 -9.08 6.49 0.49
CA ILE A 6 -9.03 5.35 -0.44
C ILE A 6 -8.16 5.67 -1.65
N ILE A 7 -8.31 6.86 -2.25
CA ILE A 7 -7.47 7.31 -3.37
C ILE A 7 -6.01 7.38 -2.95
N LEU A 8 -5.72 7.98 -1.79
CA LEU A 8 -4.36 8.08 -1.26
C LEU A 8 -3.72 6.69 -1.09
N PHE A 9 -4.41 5.75 -0.45
CA PHE A 9 -3.93 4.38 -0.29
C PHE A 9 -3.75 3.65 -1.62
N SER A 10 -4.63 3.89 -2.59
CA SER A 10 -4.51 3.30 -3.93
C SER A 10 -3.27 3.82 -4.66
N VAL A 11 -3.06 5.14 -4.64
CA VAL A 11 -1.88 5.77 -5.28
C VAL A 11 -0.60 5.26 -4.65
N ILE A 12 -0.54 5.20 -3.32
CA ILE A 12 0.68 4.74 -2.63
C ILE A 12 0.87 3.23 -2.81
N GLY A 13 -0.20 2.44 -2.77
CA GLY A 13 -0.16 1.02 -3.10
C GLY A 13 0.45 0.78 -4.48
N ALA A 14 0.03 1.55 -5.49
CA ALA A 14 0.58 1.44 -6.84
C ALA A 14 2.07 1.83 -6.90
N LEU A 15 2.45 2.96 -6.29
CA LEU A 15 3.84 3.41 -6.25
C LEU A 15 4.76 2.38 -5.57
N ILE A 16 4.34 1.88 -4.41
CA ILE A 16 5.10 0.86 -3.69
C ILE A 16 5.12 -0.45 -4.45
N GLY A 17 4.02 -0.84 -5.10
CA GLY A 17 3.98 -2.06 -5.93
C GLY A 17 5.01 -2.03 -7.05
N TYR A 18 5.14 -0.88 -7.71
CA TYR A 18 6.17 -0.65 -8.72
C TYR A 18 7.59 -0.70 -8.13
N ILE A 19 7.86 0.02 -7.04
CA ILE A 19 9.17 0.01 -6.35
C ILE A 19 9.53 -1.41 -5.89
N SER A 20 8.57 -2.13 -5.31
CA SER A 20 8.71 -3.52 -4.88
C SER A 20 9.06 -4.47 -6.03
N ALA A 21 8.68 -4.17 -7.27
CA ALA A 21 9.01 -4.99 -8.44
C ALA A 21 10.45 -4.75 -8.94
N LEU A 22 11.03 -3.59 -8.63
CA LEU A 22 12.44 -3.30 -8.89
C LEU A 22 13.38 -4.06 -7.94
N ILE A 23 12.87 -4.45 -6.76
CA ILE A 23 13.59 -5.25 -5.77
C ILE A 23 13.59 -6.72 -6.19
N ASN A 24 14.79 -7.31 -6.37
CA ASN A 24 14.98 -8.72 -6.75
C ASN A 24 14.80 -9.72 -5.60
N ASN A 25 14.03 -9.37 -4.58
CA ASN A 25 13.88 -10.18 -3.38
C ASN A 25 12.43 -10.07 -2.85
N PRO A 26 11.55 -11.04 -3.18
CA PRO A 26 10.14 -10.99 -2.81
C PRO A 26 9.88 -10.83 -1.30
N PRO A 27 10.61 -11.50 -0.39
CA PRO A 27 10.50 -11.24 1.04
C PRO A 27 10.74 -9.78 1.44
N ILE A 28 11.79 -9.15 0.89
CA ILE A 28 12.10 -7.74 1.18
C ILE A 28 11.00 -6.83 0.62
N SER A 29 10.49 -7.13 -0.58
CA SER A 29 9.38 -6.39 -1.19
C SER A 29 8.11 -6.43 -0.34
N ALA A 30 7.76 -7.59 0.22
CA ALA A 30 6.62 -7.75 1.11
C ALA A 30 6.81 -7.01 2.45
N LEU A 31 8.00 -7.11 3.04
CA LEU A 31 8.35 -6.39 4.27
C LEU A 31 8.21 -4.87 4.09
N LEU A 32 8.73 -4.35 2.98
CA LEU A 32 8.64 -2.92 2.64
C LEU A 32 7.17 -2.46 2.51
N ALA A 33 6.33 -3.27 1.85
CA ALA A 33 4.91 -2.97 1.72
C ALA A 33 4.20 -2.87 3.08
N ILE A 34 4.52 -3.76 4.02
CA ILE A 34 3.99 -3.76 5.38
C ILE A 34 4.46 -2.52 6.14
N ILE A 35 5.75 -2.20 6.08
CA ILE A 35 6.32 -1.02 6.78
C ILE A 35 5.63 0.26 6.30
N ILE A 36 5.45 0.43 4.99
CA ILE A 36 4.83 1.64 4.43
C ILE A 36 3.37 1.78 4.89
N VAL A 37 2.61 0.69 4.98
CA VAL A 37 1.24 0.74 5.54
C VAL A 37 1.23 1.23 6.98
N VAL A 38 2.15 0.74 7.81
CA VAL A 38 2.26 1.15 9.22
C VAL A 38 2.61 2.63 9.31
N VAL A 39 3.57 3.11 8.50
CA VAL A 39 3.94 4.52 8.44
C VAL A 39 2.76 5.39 7.98
N LEU A 40 2.04 4.98 6.94
CA LEU A 40 0.85 5.69 6.46
C LEU A 40 -0.24 5.78 7.51
N TYR A 41 -0.47 4.68 8.22
CA TYR A 41 -1.44 4.62 9.28
C TYR A 41 -1.11 5.62 10.40
N ILE A 42 0.14 5.62 10.88
CA ILE A 42 0.60 6.55 11.93
C ILE A 42 0.54 8.00 11.44
N GLY A 43 1.00 8.26 10.21
CA GLY A 43 1.02 9.59 9.61
C GLY A 43 -0.37 10.20 9.47
N ILE A 44 -1.32 9.45 8.89
CA ILE A 44 -2.68 9.97 8.69
C ILE A 44 -3.41 10.15 10.01
N LYS A 45 -3.23 9.23 10.97
CA LYS A 45 -3.77 9.38 12.33
C LYS A 45 -3.31 10.69 12.98
N SER A 46 -2.03 11.02 12.81
CA SER A 46 -1.40 12.23 13.37
C SER A 46 -1.87 13.51 12.67
N ILE A 47 -1.92 13.50 11.33
CA ILE A 47 -2.26 14.67 10.51
C ILE A 47 -3.75 15.01 10.60
N MET A 48 -4.61 14.00 10.50
CA MET A 48 -6.05 14.25 10.35
C MET A 48 -6.80 14.27 11.69
N LYS A 49 -6.11 14.09 12.84
CA LYS A 49 -6.70 14.00 14.18
C LYS A 49 -7.95 13.10 14.23
N ILE A 50 -7.90 12.02 13.43
CA ILE A 50 -9.06 11.19 13.13
C ILE A 50 -9.44 10.39 14.38
N LYS A 51 -10.66 10.60 14.90
CA LYS A 51 -11.31 9.78 15.93
C LYS A 51 -11.96 8.50 15.35
N GLN A 52 -11.86 8.29 14.04
CA GLN A 52 -12.53 7.22 13.33
C GLN A 52 -11.95 5.86 13.74
N ASP A 53 -12.83 4.91 13.99
CA ASP A 53 -12.51 3.62 14.58
C ASP A 53 -11.43 2.86 13.81
N TRP A 54 -10.53 2.21 14.56
CA TRP A 54 -9.50 1.32 14.04
C TRP A 54 -10.02 0.28 13.02
N LYS A 55 -11.27 -0.17 13.22
CA LYS A 55 -11.97 -1.12 12.33
C LYS A 55 -12.16 -0.58 10.91
N TRP A 56 -12.42 0.71 10.75
CA TRP A 56 -12.63 1.32 9.43
C TRP A 56 -11.32 1.39 8.62
N TRP A 57 -10.20 1.66 9.31
CA TRP A 57 -8.87 1.70 8.70
C TRP A 57 -8.42 0.34 8.17
N ILE A 58 -8.61 -0.72 8.96
CA ILE A 58 -8.35 -2.10 8.55
C ILE A 58 -9.22 -2.50 7.37
N GLY A 59 -10.51 -2.19 7.40
CA GLY A 59 -11.48 -2.66 6.41
C GLY A 59 -11.31 -2.02 5.03
N ASN A 60 -11.09 -0.71 4.95
CA ASN A 60 -11.17 0.02 3.68
C ASN A 60 -9.80 0.50 3.17
N GLY A 61 -9.03 1.20 4.00
CA GLY A 61 -7.76 1.81 3.57
C GLY A 61 -6.65 0.79 3.36
N ILE A 62 -6.40 -0.03 4.39
CA ILE A 62 -5.32 -1.02 4.39
C ILE A 62 -5.59 -2.12 3.35
N PHE A 63 -6.83 -2.61 3.27
CA PHE A 63 -7.20 -3.61 2.25
C PHE A 63 -6.99 -3.08 0.83
N THR A 64 -7.49 -1.88 0.53
CA THR A 64 -7.31 -1.26 -0.80
C THR A 64 -5.83 -1.13 -1.14
N TYR A 65 -5.01 -0.67 -0.20
CA TYR A 65 -3.56 -0.57 -0.40
C TYR A 65 -2.95 -1.91 -0.80
N PHE A 66 -3.21 -2.98 -0.03
CA PHE A 66 -2.58 -4.27 -0.27
C PHE A 66 -3.02 -4.89 -1.58
N VAL A 67 -4.30 -4.75 -1.93
CA VAL A 67 -4.82 -5.22 -3.23
C VAL A 67 -4.12 -4.50 -4.37
N VAL A 68 -4.08 -3.17 -4.35
CA VAL A 68 -3.45 -2.39 -5.43
C VAL A 68 -1.95 -2.66 -5.49
N TRP A 69 -1.27 -2.69 -4.34
CA TRP A 69 0.14 -3.05 -4.24
C TRP A 69 0.43 -4.41 -4.88
N PHE A 70 -0.33 -5.45 -4.50
CA PHE A 70 -0.10 -6.82 -4.93
C PHE A 70 -0.33 -6.99 -6.44
N VAL A 71 -1.39 -6.36 -6.98
CA VAL A 71 -1.69 -6.37 -8.41
C VAL A 71 -0.56 -5.72 -9.19
N VAL A 72 -0.16 -4.50 -8.82
CA VAL A 72 0.90 -3.77 -9.51
C VAL A 72 2.23 -4.51 -9.41
N TRP A 73 2.59 -4.98 -8.22
CA TRP A 73 3.81 -5.75 -8.01
C TRP A 73 3.84 -7.00 -8.90
N THR A 74 2.75 -7.76 -8.94
CA THR A 74 2.64 -8.98 -9.75
C THR A 74 2.80 -8.68 -11.24
N ILE A 75 2.14 -7.63 -11.75
CA ILE A 75 2.24 -7.24 -13.17
C ILE A 75 3.70 -6.93 -13.53
N PHE A 76 4.33 -6.01 -12.79
CA PHE A 76 5.69 -5.57 -13.12
C PHE A 76 6.76 -6.63 -12.85
N TYR A 77 6.57 -7.45 -11.81
CA TYR A 77 7.47 -8.56 -11.52
C TYR A 77 7.46 -9.58 -12.67
N ASN A 78 6.29 -9.93 -13.19
CA ASN A 78 6.19 -10.83 -14.33
C ASN A 78 6.69 -10.20 -15.63
N LEU A 79 6.35 -8.94 -15.92
CA LEU A 79 6.88 -8.24 -17.09
C LEU A 79 8.41 -8.23 -17.12
N ARG A 80 9.04 -8.08 -15.95
CA ARG A 80 10.51 -8.16 -15.82
C ARG A 80 11.05 -9.57 -16.03
N LEU A 81 10.32 -10.60 -15.63
CA LEU A 81 10.74 -11.99 -15.79
C LEU A 81 10.67 -12.48 -17.25
N PHE A 82 9.80 -11.89 -18.06
CA PHE A 82 9.57 -12.27 -19.46
C PHE A 82 10.11 -11.28 -20.51
N GLY A 83 10.69 -10.16 -20.07
CA GLY A 83 11.22 -9.09 -20.91
C GLY A 83 12.74 -9.05 -21.02
#